data_AF-Q52ZG1-F1
#
_entry.id   AF-Q52ZG1-F1
#
_cell.length_a   1.000
_cell.length_b   1.000
_cell.length_c   1.000
_cell.angle_alpha   90.00
_cell.angle_beta   90.00
_cell.angle_gamma   90.00
#
_symmetry.space_group_name_H-M   'P 1'
#
loop_
_entity.id
_entity.type
_entity.pdbx_description
1 polymer ?
#
loop_
_entity_poly.entity_id
_entity_poly.type
_entity_poly.pdbx_seq_one_letter_code
_entity_poly.pdbx_strand_id
1 'polypeptide(L)'
;IPAYNDYIARSQAAEGLTLADGLKIRIADHLENGSCTEDAGAGEKGNQDTGKYALAEIGGTYAQDATNLKPEDKNGCTVTIAYGKGTAGPKISKLIDTKVLELEQLVNGSYIQGGATTLDAKFIPNAVKATK
;
A
#
# COMPACT_ATOMS: atom_id res chain seq x y z
N ILE A 1 9.17 11.77 -25.24
CA ILE A 1 8.04 12.73 -25.16
C ILE A 1 7.55 12.75 -23.71
N PRO A 2 7.56 13.90 -23.02
CA PRO A 2 7.31 13.97 -21.57
C PRO A 2 6.00 13.31 -21.12
N ALA A 3 4.90 13.52 -21.84
CA ALA A 3 3.59 12.94 -21.51
C ALA A 3 3.57 11.40 -21.59
N TYR A 4 4.33 10.80 -22.51
CA TYR A 4 4.40 9.36 -22.65
C TYR A 4 5.13 8.70 -21.47
N ASN A 5 6.24 9.30 -21.03
CA ASN A 5 6.99 8.80 -19.87
C ASN A 5 6.16 8.90 -18.59
N ASP A 6 5.37 9.97 -18.46
CA ASP A 6 4.44 10.13 -17.35
C ASP A 6 3.31 9.09 -17.36
N TYR A 7 2.80 8.72 -18.55
CA TYR A 7 1.81 7.66 -18.68
C TYR A 7 2.38 6.30 -18.25
N ILE A 8 3.58 5.94 -18.72
CA ILE A 8 4.24 4.69 -18.33
C ILE A 8 4.47 4.63 -16.81
N ALA A 9 4.95 5.72 -16.22
CA ALA A 9 5.12 5.83 -14.77
C ALA A 9 3.80 5.61 -14.01
N ARG A 10 2.69 6.23 -14.46
CA ARG A 10 1.37 6.04 -13.85
C ARG A 10 0.86 4.61 -14.00
N SER A 11 1.04 4.00 -15.17
CA SER A 11 0.64 2.60 -15.40
C SER A 11 1.41 1.63 -14.51
N GLN A 12 2.71 1.88 -14.29
CA GLN A 12 3.52 1.08 -13.37
C GLN A 12 3.12 1.32 -11.91
N ALA A 13 2.83 2.57 -11.52
CA ALA A 13 2.37 2.90 -10.17
C ALA A 13 1.02 2.25 -9.81
N ALA A 14 0.14 2.04 -10.80
CA ALA A 14 -1.16 1.42 -10.57
C ALA A 14 -1.08 -0.03 -10.04
N GLU A 15 -0.02 -0.78 -10.38
CA GLU A 15 0.18 -2.13 -9.84
C GLU A 15 0.30 -2.11 -8.31
N GLY A 16 0.91 -1.06 -7.75
CA GLY A 16 1.05 -0.90 -6.30
C GLY A 16 -0.28 -0.95 -5.57
N LEU A 17 -1.31 -0.29 -6.12
CA LEU A 17 -2.66 -0.32 -5.55
C LEU A 17 -3.29 -1.71 -5.68
N THR A 18 -3.09 -2.40 -6.80
CA THR A 18 -3.58 -3.78 -6.98
C THR A 18 -2.97 -4.74 -5.95
N LEU A 19 -1.66 -4.62 -5.67
CA LEU A 19 -1.00 -5.40 -4.61
C LEU A 19 -1.59 -5.09 -3.24
N ALA A 20 -1.76 -3.81 -2.91
CA ALA A 20 -2.33 -3.40 -1.63
C ALA A 20 -3.78 -3.88 -1.45
N ASP A 21 -4.60 -3.87 -2.50
CA ASP A 21 -5.95 -4.44 -2.47
C ASP A 21 -5.92 -5.96 -2.21
N GLY A 22 -4.96 -6.67 -2.78
CA GLY A 22 -4.72 -8.10 -2.51
C GLY A 22 -4.32 -8.38 -1.05
N LEU A 23 -3.70 -7.42 -0.38
CA LEU A 23 -3.31 -7.53 1.03
C LEU A 23 -4.47 -7.28 2.02
N LYS A 24 -5.61 -6.71 1.58
CA LYS A 24 -6.74 -6.41 2.48
C LYS A 24 -7.26 -7.64 3.23
N ILE A 25 -7.34 -8.78 2.54
CA ILE A 25 -7.79 -10.03 3.16
C ILE A 25 -6.80 -10.48 4.23
N ARG A 26 -5.49 -10.38 3.96
CA ARG A 26 -4.46 -10.73 4.95
C ARG A 26 -4.51 -9.81 6.16
N ILE A 27 -4.71 -8.51 5.96
CA ILE A 27 -4.88 -7.58 7.08
C ILE A 27 -6.12 -7.95 7.90
N ALA A 28 -7.24 -8.30 7.25
CA ALA A 28 -8.44 -8.73 7.95
C ALA A 28 -8.19 -9.99 8.80
N ASP A 29 -7.48 -10.97 8.24
CA ASP A 29 -7.08 -12.20 8.95
C ASP A 29 -6.16 -11.86 10.15
N HIS A 30 -5.13 -11.03 9.95
CA HIS A 30 -4.21 -10.64 11.03
C HIS A 30 -4.92 -9.88 12.17
N LEU A 31 -5.93 -9.08 11.83
CA LEU A 31 -6.71 -8.31 12.80
C LEU A 31 -7.57 -9.21 13.70
N GLU A 32 -7.85 -10.46 13.32
CA GLU A 32 -8.47 -11.45 14.22
C GLU A 32 -7.59 -11.72 15.45
N ASN A 33 -6.27 -11.62 15.29
CA ASN A 33 -5.28 -11.75 16.37
C ASN A 33 -4.89 -10.39 16.99
N GLY A 34 -5.56 -9.30 16.61
CA GLY A 34 -5.35 -7.96 17.17
C GLY A 34 -4.10 -7.25 16.68
N SER A 35 -3.50 -7.69 15.57
CA SER A 35 -2.29 -7.09 14.98
C SER A 35 -2.49 -6.78 13.50
N CYS A 36 -1.80 -5.77 12.99
CA CYS A 36 -1.77 -5.52 11.54
C CYS A 36 -0.88 -6.54 10.81
N THR A 37 0.13 -7.07 11.50
CA THR A 37 1.17 -7.94 10.92
C THR A 37 1.26 -9.26 11.67
N GLU A 38 1.61 -10.32 10.96
CA GLU A 38 1.89 -11.63 11.53
C GLU A 38 3.16 -12.23 10.95
N ASP A 39 3.81 -13.09 11.75
CA ASP A 39 4.91 -13.90 11.27
C ASP A 39 4.35 -15.00 10.36
N ALA A 40 4.96 -15.22 9.19
CA ALA A 40 4.47 -16.23 8.26
C ALA A 40 4.69 -17.65 8.84
N GLY A 41 3.65 -18.20 9.49
CA GLY A 41 3.58 -19.57 9.97
C GLY A 41 3.21 -20.59 8.89
N ALA A 42 3.10 -21.86 9.29
CA ALA A 42 2.64 -22.92 8.39
C ALA A 42 1.14 -22.76 8.07
N GLY A 43 0.84 -22.21 6.89
CA GLY A 43 -0.53 -21.97 6.41
C GLY A 43 -0.96 -20.51 6.41
N GLU A 44 -0.17 -19.61 7.00
CA GLU A 44 -0.44 -18.17 7.06
C GLU A 44 0.25 -17.43 5.91
N LYS A 45 -0.44 -16.42 5.36
CA LYS A 45 0.15 -15.55 4.33
C LYS A 45 0.83 -14.38 5.04
N GLY A 46 2.16 -14.31 4.99
CA GLY A 46 2.90 -13.21 5.61
C GLY A 46 2.57 -11.81 5.08
N ASN A 47 3.28 -10.82 5.61
CA ASN A 47 3.00 -9.38 5.45
C ASN A 47 3.27 -8.80 4.05
N GLN A 48 3.82 -9.58 3.12
CA GLN A 48 4.38 -9.06 1.88
C GLN A 48 3.72 -9.64 0.64
N ASP A 49 3.54 -8.81 -0.39
CA ASP A 49 3.20 -9.24 -1.74
C ASP A 49 4.11 -8.55 -2.77
N THR A 50 4.74 -9.36 -3.63
CA THR A 50 5.76 -8.89 -4.58
C THR A 50 5.21 -8.89 -5.99
N GLY A 51 5.04 -7.70 -6.57
CA GLY A 51 4.67 -7.52 -7.97
C GLY A 51 5.87 -7.37 -8.90
N LYS A 52 5.61 -6.87 -10.10
CA LYS A 52 6.65 -6.58 -11.10
C LYS A 52 7.41 -5.31 -10.75
N TYR A 53 6.71 -4.23 -10.44
CA TYR A 53 7.25 -2.89 -10.27
C TYR A 53 7.44 -2.50 -8.81
N ALA A 54 6.79 -3.19 -7.87
CA ALA A 54 6.85 -2.86 -6.44
C ALA A 54 6.76 -4.09 -5.53
N LEU A 55 7.18 -3.88 -4.28
CA LEU A 55 6.88 -4.73 -3.13
C LEU A 55 5.86 -3.98 -2.27
N ALA A 56 4.74 -4.63 -1.93
CA ALA A 56 3.78 -4.12 -0.96
C ALA A 56 3.96 -4.86 0.37
N GLU A 57 4.02 -4.12 1.47
CA GLU A 57 4.27 -4.66 2.81
C GLU A 57 3.28 -4.08 3.81
N ILE A 58 2.62 -4.96 4.56
CA ILE A 58 1.74 -4.59 5.67
C ILE A 58 2.59 -4.11 6.84
N GLY A 59 2.17 -3.02 7.48
CA GLY A 59 2.75 -2.48 8.69
C GLY A 59 1.72 -1.74 9.54
N GLY A 60 2.21 -0.85 10.40
CA GLY A 60 1.38 -0.06 11.31
C GLY A 60 1.12 -0.77 12.64
N THR A 61 0.32 -0.12 13.48
CA THR A 61 -0.03 -0.62 14.81
C THR A 61 -1.53 -0.48 14.98
N TYR A 62 -2.21 -1.62 15.19
CA TYR A 62 -3.66 -1.65 15.26
C TYR A 62 -4.18 -0.79 16.41
N ALA A 63 -5.15 0.07 16.12
CA ALA A 63 -5.79 0.97 17.09
C ALA A 63 -6.86 0.24 17.92
N GLN A 64 -6.48 -0.85 18.59
CA GLN A 64 -7.38 -1.79 19.29
C GLN A 64 -8.25 -1.13 20.36
N ASP A 65 -7.73 -0.09 21.05
CA ASP A 65 -8.40 0.56 22.18
C ASP A 65 -9.30 1.74 21.79
N ALA A 66 -9.47 2.00 20.50
CA ALA A 66 -10.25 3.14 20.03
C ALA A 66 -11.76 2.81 20.05
N THR A 67 -12.36 3.00 21.22
CA THR A 67 -13.76 2.66 21.55
C THR A 67 -14.85 3.41 20.75
N ASN A 68 -14.49 4.26 19.78
CA ASN A 68 -15.44 5.03 18.97
C ASN A 68 -14.96 5.27 17.53
N LEU A 69 -14.16 4.36 16.95
CA LEU A 69 -13.75 4.55 15.55
C LEU A 69 -14.96 4.49 14.61
N LYS A 70 -15.05 5.48 13.74
CA LYS A 70 -16.00 5.57 12.64
C LYS A 70 -15.44 4.86 11.41
N PRO A 71 -16.30 4.49 10.44
CA PRO A 71 -15.87 3.87 9.18
C PRO A 71 -14.74 4.62 8.45
N GLU A 72 -14.70 5.94 8.56
CA GLU A 72 -13.73 6.84 7.96
C GLU A 72 -12.44 7.05 8.78
N ASP A 73 -12.38 6.55 10.01
CA ASP A 73 -11.19 6.65 10.85
C ASP A 73 -10.15 5.59 10.45
N LYS A 74 -8.88 5.90 10.70
CA LYS A 74 -7.77 4.96 10.46
C LYS A 74 -7.82 3.84 11.48
N ASN A 75 -7.71 2.59 11.03
CA ASN A 75 -7.60 1.44 11.94
C ASN A 75 -6.17 1.24 12.49
N GLY A 76 -5.20 2.01 11.99
CA GLY A 76 -3.79 1.96 12.40
C GLY A 76 -2.91 1.06 11.55
N CYS A 77 -3.50 0.23 10.68
CA CYS A 77 -2.77 -0.59 9.72
C CYS A 77 -2.41 0.19 8.47
N THR A 78 -1.23 -0.11 7.92
CA THR A 78 -0.73 0.52 6.71
C THR A 78 -0.23 -0.51 5.71
N VAL A 79 -0.19 -0.12 4.44
CA VAL A 79 0.52 -0.84 3.38
C VAL A 79 1.54 0.09 2.76
N THR A 80 2.81 -0.27 2.85
CA THR A 80 3.92 0.45 2.21
C THR A 80 4.25 -0.20 0.87
N ILE A 81 4.10 0.56 -0.21
CA ILE A 81 4.44 0.12 -1.57
C ILE A 81 5.79 0.73 -1.95
N ALA A 82 6.84 -0.09 -2.04
CA ALA A 82 8.18 0.30 -2.44
C ALA A 82 8.42 -0.01 -3.92
N TYR A 83 8.44 1.01 -4.78
CA TYR A 83 8.72 0.87 -6.20
C TYR A 83 10.20 0.59 -6.46
N GLY A 84 10.49 -0.24 -7.45
CA GLY A 84 11.84 -0.73 -7.75
C GLY A 84 12.28 -1.91 -6.88
N LYS A 85 11.40 -2.40 -6.00
CA LYS A 85 11.61 -3.59 -5.15
C LYS A 85 10.82 -4.82 -5.62
N GLY A 86 10.08 -4.71 -6.72
CA GLY A 86 9.44 -5.85 -7.38
C GLY A 86 10.43 -6.71 -8.18
N THR A 87 9.92 -7.69 -8.92
CA THR A 87 10.74 -8.62 -9.71
C THR A 87 11.55 -7.94 -10.83
N ALA A 88 11.14 -6.77 -11.32
CA ALA A 88 11.91 -5.98 -12.28
C ALA A 88 13.09 -5.24 -11.64
N GLY A 89 13.15 -5.16 -10.31
CA GLY A 89 14.13 -4.36 -9.58
C GLY A 89 14.12 -2.89 -10.04
N PRO A 90 15.29 -2.23 -10.18
CA PRO A 90 15.37 -0.83 -10.62
C PRO A 90 15.09 -0.64 -12.12
N LYS A 91 14.77 -1.69 -12.89
CA LYS A 91 14.50 -1.62 -14.33
C LYS A 91 13.06 -1.19 -14.62
N ILE A 92 12.64 -0.08 -14.01
CA ILE A 92 11.31 0.52 -14.15
C ILE A 92 11.43 2.00 -14.57
N SER A 93 10.32 2.73 -14.63
CA SER A 93 10.38 4.16 -14.90
C SER A 93 11.18 4.88 -13.82
N LYS A 94 12.23 5.62 -14.23
CA LYS A 94 13.06 6.44 -13.33
C LYS A 94 12.29 7.49 -12.53
N LEU A 95 11.06 7.81 -12.97
CA LEU A 95 10.18 8.77 -12.30
C LEU A 95 9.55 8.21 -11.02
N ILE A 96 9.52 6.87 -10.88
CA ILE A 96 8.94 6.20 -9.71
C ILE A 96 9.91 5.24 -9.02
N ASP A 97 11.05 4.92 -9.64
CA ASP A 97 12.09 4.10 -9.00
C ASP A 97 12.49 4.69 -7.65
N THR A 98 12.66 3.83 -6.65
CA THR A 98 12.95 4.16 -5.23
C THR A 98 11.87 4.95 -4.49
N LYS A 99 10.75 5.29 -5.15
CA LYS A 99 9.63 6.00 -4.51
C LYS A 99 8.78 5.05 -3.67
N VAL A 100 8.03 5.63 -2.76
CA VAL A 100 7.11 4.95 -1.85
C VAL A 100 5.72 5.54 -1.99
N LEU A 101 4.70 4.68 -2.04
CA LEU A 101 3.32 5.04 -1.78
C LEU A 101 2.89 4.30 -0.51
N GLU A 102 2.62 5.06 0.56
CA GLU A 102 2.03 4.50 1.77
C GLU A 102 0.51 4.66 1.67
N LEU A 103 -0.20 3.61 2.07
CA LEU A 103 -1.64 3.58 2.18
C LEU A 103 -2.02 3.30 3.62
N GLU A 104 -2.81 4.18 4.23
CA GLU A 104 -3.40 3.96 5.55
C GLU A 104 -4.78 3.32 5.36
N GLN A 105 -5.04 2.24 6.09
CA GLN A 105 -6.32 1.56 6.04
C GLN A 105 -7.32 2.22 7.00
N LEU A 106 -8.53 2.45 6.52
CA LEU A 106 -9.64 2.90 7.32
C LEU A 106 -10.39 1.72 7.94
N VAL A 107 -11.21 1.96 8.96
CA VAL A 107 -12.02 0.90 9.61
C VAL A 107 -12.93 0.19 8.61
N ASN A 108 -13.44 0.88 7.59
CA ASN A 108 -14.22 0.25 6.52
C ASN A 108 -13.39 -0.56 5.49
N GLY A 109 -12.09 -0.72 5.72
CA GLY A 109 -11.16 -1.43 4.85
C GLY A 109 -10.71 -0.65 3.61
N SER A 110 -11.15 0.60 3.43
CA SER A 110 -10.69 1.47 2.34
C SER A 110 -9.26 1.97 2.58
N TYR A 111 -8.60 2.44 1.53
CA TYR A 111 -7.27 3.05 1.62
C TYR A 111 -7.33 4.54 1.33
N ILE A 112 -6.53 5.29 2.08
CA ILE A 112 -6.17 6.68 1.79
C ILE A 112 -4.65 6.80 1.77
N GLN A 113 -4.12 7.79 1.06
CA GLN A 113 -2.70 8.08 1.01
C GLN A 113 -2.17 8.42 2.41
N GLY A 114 -1.12 7.71 2.81
CA GLY A 114 -0.37 7.91 4.06
C GLY A 114 0.77 8.92 3.94
N GLY A 115 1.27 9.36 5.10
CA GLY A 115 2.26 10.42 5.25
C GLY A 115 3.67 10.05 4.79
N ALA A 116 4.03 8.77 4.75
CA ALA A 116 5.35 8.32 4.28
C ALA A 116 5.46 8.29 2.73
N THR A 117 4.41 8.70 2.01
CA THR A 117 4.40 8.72 0.54
C THR A 117 5.43 9.71 -0.02
N THR A 118 6.33 9.22 -0.87
CA THR A 118 7.33 10.00 -1.62
C THR A 118 7.08 10.00 -3.13
N LEU A 119 6.10 9.21 -3.60
CA LEU A 119 5.64 9.18 -4.98
C LEU A 119 4.97 10.50 -5.38
N ASP A 120 5.33 11.05 -6.53
CA ASP A 120 4.73 12.30 -7.02
C ASP A 120 3.22 12.16 -7.19
N ALA A 121 2.47 13.18 -6.76
CA ALA A 121 0.99 13.18 -6.78
C ALA A 121 0.37 12.92 -8.18
N LYS A 122 1.11 13.19 -9.26
CA LYS A 122 0.67 12.92 -10.64
C LYS A 122 0.67 11.42 -11.02
N PHE A 123 1.35 10.59 -10.23
CA PHE A 123 1.44 9.13 -10.42
C PHE A 123 0.60 8.35 -9.40
N ILE A 124 0.18 8.99 -8.29
CA ILE A 124 -0.73 8.38 -7.32
C ILE A 124 -2.09 8.08 -7.98
N PRO A 125 -2.62 6.85 -7.87
CA PRO A 125 -3.95 6.51 -8.37
C PRO A 125 -5.03 7.37 -7.71
N ASN A 126 -6.01 7.84 -8.49
CA ASN A 126 -7.03 8.77 -7.99
C ASN A 126 -7.87 8.19 -6.82
N ALA A 127 -8.07 6.87 -6.78
CA ALA A 127 -8.88 6.19 -5.77
C ALA A 127 -8.33 6.33 -4.33
N VAL A 128 -7.04 6.62 -4.17
CA VAL A 128 -6.37 6.66 -2.87
C VAL A 128 -5.74 8.01 -2.56
N LYS A 129 -5.93 9.02 -3.43
CA LYS A 129 -5.40 10.36 -3.16
C LYS A 129 -6.01 10.89 -1.87
N ALA A 130 -5.19 11.59 -1.09
CA ALA A 130 -5.69 12.35 0.05
C ALA A 130 -6.85 13.25 -0.41
N THR A 131 -7.98 13.15 0.29
CA THR A 131 -9.11 14.05 0.10
C THR A 131 -8.66 15.47 0.43
N LYS A 132 -8.91 16.40 -0.49
CA LYS A 132 -8.63 17.83 -0.27
C LYS A 132 -9.57 18.43 0.75
#